data_AF-A0A369QRM6-F1
#
_entry.id   AF-A0A369QRM6-F1
#
_cell.length_a   1.000
_cell.length_b   1.000
_cell.length_c   1.000
_cell.angle_alpha   90.00
_cell.angle_beta   90.00
_cell.angle_gamma   90.00
#
_symmetry.space_group_name_H-M   'P 1'
#
loop_
_entity.id
_entity.type
_entity.pdbx_description
1 polymer ?
#
loop_
_entity_poly.entity_id
_entity_poly.type
_entity_poly.pdbx_seq_one_letter_code
_entity_poly.pdbx_strand_id
1 'polypeptide(L)'
;MYFVTIPVVKERFKKELTEVRTDESGWIKYYYDKATEKEWVEYYPYQEDRAPSILKRTDLPTELESLMNTCFSSDEVEDWRGLGAELSSKEYGISKIAKVLKANAQKWSGEALSEFKKSFRPIDNRNIIGMKMDEVEKSYREFVDSKKEIDNIIK
;
A
#
# COMPACT_ATOMS: atom_id res chain seq x y z
N MET A 1 -10.40 -5.46 9.53
CA MET A 1 -9.62 -6.02 8.42
C MET A 1 -10.09 -5.46 7.07
N TYR A 2 -9.15 -4.84 6.37
CA TYR A 2 -9.24 -4.25 5.04
C TYR A 2 -8.30 -4.92 4.03
N PHE A 3 -7.25 -5.59 4.52
CA PHE A 3 -6.27 -6.27 3.69
C PHE A 3 -6.09 -7.73 4.11
N VAL A 4 -5.71 -8.58 3.14
CA VAL A 4 -5.18 -9.91 3.39
C VAL A 4 -3.93 -10.11 2.55
N THR A 5 -2.78 -10.19 3.22
CA THR A 5 -1.43 -10.15 2.62
C THR A 5 -0.71 -11.48 2.73
N ILE A 6 -1.00 -12.29 3.74
CA ILE A 6 -0.38 -13.62 3.90
C ILE A 6 -0.95 -14.59 2.85
N PRO A 7 -0.14 -15.20 1.98
CA PRO A 7 -0.62 -16.01 0.86
C PRO A 7 -1.57 -17.14 1.26
N VAL A 8 -1.23 -17.90 2.30
CA VAL A 8 -2.05 -19.04 2.77
C VAL A 8 -3.38 -18.57 3.34
N VAL A 9 -3.41 -17.43 4.05
CA VAL A 9 -4.63 -16.86 4.62
C VAL A 9 -5.51 -16.31 3.50
N LYS A 10 -4.91 -15.58 2.55
CA LYS A 10 -5.59 -15.04 1.37
C LYS A 10 -6.26 -16.16 0.56
N GLU A 11 -5.56 -17.24 0.23
CA GLU A 11 -6.14 -18.35 -0.54
C GLU A 11 -7.25 -19.10 0.22
N ARG A 12 -7.24 -19.11 1.55
CA ARG A 12 -8.36 -19.62 2.35
C ARG A 12 -9.54 -18.66 2.28
N PHE A 13 -9.31 -17.37 2.55
CA PHE A 13 -10.33 -16.34 2.53
C PHE A 13 -11.02 -16.23 1.16
N LYS A 14 -10.25 -16.31 0.06
CA LYS A 14 -10.80 -16.31 -1.32
C LYS A 14 -11.82 -17.41 -1.58
N LYS A 15 -11.71 -18.57 -0.92
CA LYS A 15 -12.69 -19.67 -1.08
C LYS A 15 -14.05 -19.34 -0.46
N GLU A 16 -14.09 -18.37 0.44
CA GLU A 16 -15.31 -17.88 1.08
C GLU A 16 -15.96 -16.75 0.28
N LEU A 17 -15.23 -16.16 -0.69
CA LEU A 17 -15.70 -15.08 -1.53
C LEU A 17 -16.28 -15.56 -2.86
N THR A 18 -17.16 -14.76 -3.45
CA THR A 18 -17.67 -14.99 -4.81
C THR A 18 -16.90 -14.12 -5.80
N GLU A 19 -16.21 -14.69 -6.79
CA GLU A 19 -15.62 -13.90 -7.89
C GLU A 19 -16.74 -13.26 -8.71
N VAL A 20 -16.68 -11.93 -8.91
CA VAL A 20 -17.76 -11.16 -9.57
C VAL A 20 -17.33 -10.48 -10.86
N ARG A 21 -16.05 -10.12 -10.98
CA ARG A 21 -15.52 -9.42 -12.15
C ARG A 21 -14.01 -9.64 -12.27
N THR A 22 -13.51 -9.64 -13.49
CA THR A 22 -12.09 -9.48 -13.80
C THR A 22 -11.94 -8.22 -14.65
N ASP A 23 -10.86 -7.47 -14.44
CA ASP A 23 -10.56 -6.30 -15.26
C ASP A 23 -10.18 -6.67 -16.70
N GLU A 24 -10.06 -5.66 -17.57
CA GLU A 24 -9.73 -5.86 -18.99
C GLU A 24 -8.34 -6.49 -19.20
N SER A 25 -7.44 -6.33 -18.23
CA SER A 25 -6.09 -6.89 -18.30
C SER A 25 -6.03 -8.39 -17.94
N GLY A 26 -7.08 -8.91 -17.28
CA GLY A 26 -7.11 -10.27 -16.76
C GLY A 26 -6.36 -10.47 -15.44
N TRP A 27 -5.71 -9.42 -14.92
CA TRP A 27 -4.83 -9.49 -13.75
C TRP A 27 -5.52 -9.09 -12.46
N ILE A 28 -6.50 -8.19 -12.52
CA ILE A 28 -7.19 -7.68 -11.35
C ILE A 28 -8.53 -8.39 -11.23
N LYS A 29 -8.70 -9.10 -10.12
CA LYS A 29 -9.92 -9.88 -9.84
C LYS A 29 -10.70 -9.26 -8.71
N TYR A 30 -12.00 -9.16 -8.88
CA TYR A 30 -12.93 -8.62 -7.91
C TYR A 30 -13.77 -9.74 -7.33
N TYR A 31 -13.94 -9.67 -6.02
CA TYR A 31 -14.59 -10.67 -5.19
C TYR A 31 -15.64 -9.99 -4.32
N TYR A 32 -16.75 -10.66 -4.06
CA TYR A 32 -17.79 -10.20 -3.16
C TYR A 32 -17.90 -11.11 -1.95
N ASP A 33 -17.82 -10.52 -0.76
CA ASP A 33 -18.08 -11.17 0.52
C ASP A 33 -19.56 -11.00 0.88
N LYS A 34 -20.31 -12.10 0.85
CA LYS A 34 -21.74 -12.08 1.21
C LYS A 34 -21.98 -11.89 2.72
N ALA A 35 -21.03 -12.26 3.57
CA ALA A 35 -21.20 -12.15 5.02
C ALA A 35 -21.07 -10.69 5.49
N THR A 36 -20.19 -9.92 4.86
CA THR A 36 -19.95 -8.52 5.22
C THR A 36 -20.53 -7.51 4.23
N GLU A 37 -21.08 -7.99 3.11
CA GLU A 37 -21.57 -7.17 1.99
C GLU A 37 -20.49 -6.23 1.43
N LYS A 38 -19.24 -6.71 1.40
CA LYS A 38 -18.07 -5.93 0.95
C LYS A 38 -17.47 -6.52 -0.30
N GLU A 39 -17.02 -5.63 -1.18
CA GLU A 39 -16.24 -5.99 -2.34
C GLU A 39 -14.73 -5.91 -2.01
N TRP A 40 -14.01 -6.88 -2.56
CA TRP A 40 -12.58 -7.07 -2.42
C TRP A 40 -11.95 -7.13 -3.80
N VAL A 41 -10.72 -6.66 -3.91
CA VAL A 41 -9.91 -6.72 -5.12
C VAL A 41 -8.60 -7.42 -4.84
N GLU A 42 -8.24 -8.39 -5.67
CA GLU A 42 -6.91 -8.98 -5.71
C GLU A 42 -6.06 -8.22 -6.72
N TYR A 43 -4.91 -7.72 -6.27
CA TYR A 43 -3.98 -6.98 -7.12
C TYR A 43 -2.53 -7.20 -6.69
N TYR A 44 -1.60 -6.74 -7.52
CA TYR A 44 -0.17 -6.93 -7.39
C TYR A 44 0.52 -5.59 -7.08
N PRO A 45 0.77 -5.29 -5.80
CA PRO A 45 1.31 -3.98 -5.39
C PRO A 45 2.77 -3.79 -5.83
N TYR A 46 3.52 -4.88 -6.05
CA TYR A 46 4.92 -4.85 -6.44
C TYR A 46 5.07 -5.12 -7.94
N GLN A 47 5.94 -4.34 -8.60
CA GLN A 47 6.21 -4.49 -10.03
C GLN A 47 7.10 -5.69 -10.34
N GLU A 48 7.92 -6.12 -9.39
CA GLU A 48 8.84 -7.24 -9.55
C GLU A 48 8.10 -8.56 -9.23
N ASP A 49 8.10 -9.46 -10.21
CA ASP A 49 7.85 -10.90 -10.05
C ASP A 49 6.50 -11.36 -9.47
N ARG A 50 5.39 -10.69 -9.82
CA ARG A 50 3.99 -11.18 -9.67
C ARG A 50 3.69 -11.93 -8.35
N ALA A 51 4.35 -11.57 -7.26
CA ALA A 51 4.20 -12.25 -5.98
C ALA A 51 4.67 -11.37 -4.80
N PRO A 52 3.94 -11.40 -3.68
CA PRO A 52 2.57 -11.90 -3.52
C PRO A 52 1.53 -10.85 -3.97
N SER A 53 0.48 -11.30 -4.67
CA SER A 53 -0.75 -10.49 -4.75
C SER A 53 -1.43 -10.43 -3.38
N ILE A 54 -2.10 -9.32 -3.14
CA ILE A 54 -2.83 -9.07 -1.89
C ILE A 54 -4.31 -8.86 -2.19
N LEU A 55 -5.16 -9.19 -1.23
CA LEU A 55 -6.57 -8.77 -1.25
C LEU A 55 -6.72 -7.45 -0.49
N LYS A 56 -7.53 -6.55 -1.03
CA LYS A 56 -7.86 -5.25 -0.45
C LYS A 56 -9.36 -4.96 -0.60
N ARG A 57 -9.98 -4.36 0.40
CA ARG A 57 -11.35 -3.85 0.29
C ARG A 57 -11.44 -2.66 -0.66
N THR A 58 -12.49 -2.62 -1.49
CA THR A 58 -12.66 -1.55 -2.48
C THR A 58 -13.28 -0.27 -1.91
N ASP A 59 -13.78 -0.31 -0.66
CA ASP A 59 -14.39 0.84 0.02
C ASP A 59 -13.42 1.58 0.97
N LEU A 60 -12.11 1.39 0.80
CA LEU A 60 -11.10 2.19 1.48
C LEU A 60 -11.09 3.65 0.97
N PRO A 61 -10.73 4.63 1.82
CA PRO A 61 -10.55 6.00 1.37
C PRO A 61 -9.46 6.12 0.29
N THR A 62 -9.68 7.00 -0.68
CA THR A 62 -8.70 7.31 -1.74
C THR A 62 -7.76 8.47 -1.38
N GLU A 63 -8.14 9.28 -0.39
CA GLU A 63 -7.29 10.34 0.13
C GLU A 63 -6.22 9.73 1.06
N LEU A 64 -4.95 10.05 0.81
CA LEU A 64 -3.79 9.39 1.44
C LEU A 64 -3.82 9.47 2.96
N GLU A 65 -4.05 10.64 3.54
CA GLU A 65 -4.08 10.80 5.01
C GLU A 65 -5.22 10.01 5.63
N SER A 66 -6.40 10.03 5.01
CA SER A 66 -7.57 9.26 5.43
C SER A 66 -7.32 7.76 5.34
N LEU A 67 -6.73 7.28 4.24
CA LEU A 67 -6.34 5.88 4.05
C LEU A 67 -5.38 5.41 5.15
N MET A 68 -4.33 6.20 5.40
CA MET A 68 -3.33 5.90 6.43
C MET A 68 -3.98 5.87 7.82
N ASN A 69 -4.83 6.86 8.15
CA ASN A 69 -5.54 6.90 9.42
C ASN A 69 -6.47 5.69 9.59
N THR A 70 -7.22 5.32 8.55
CA THR A 70 -8.11 4.15 8.59
C THR A 70 -7.34 2.86 8.87
N CYS A 71 -6.19 2.65 8.22
CA CYS A 71 -5.42 1.42 8.37
C CYS A 71 -4.62 1.38 9.67
N PHE A 72 -3.95 2.48 10.05
CA PHE A 72 -3.17 2.54 11.30
C PHE A 72 -4.03 2.56 12.57
N SER A 73 -5.32 2.91 12.46
CA SER A 73 -6.27 2.80 13.57
C SER A 73 -6.95 1.44 13.65
N SER A 74 -6.66 0.53 12.71
CA SER A 74 -7.12 -0.86 12.78
C SER A 74 -6.28 -1.63 13.80
N ASP A 75 -6.90 -2.60 14.48
CA ASP A 75 -6.23 -3.53 15.38
C ASP A 75 -5.66 -4.76 14.64
N GLU A 76 -5.71 -4.75 13.31
CA GLU A 76 -5.30 -5.89 12.46
C GLU A 76 -3.93 -5.64 11.82
N VAL A 77 -2.96 -6.52 12.12
CA VAL A 77 -1.60 -6.47 11.56
C VAL A 77 -1.60 -6.52 10.02
N GLU A 78 -2.54 -7.26 9.43
CA GLU A 78 -2.68 -7.35 7.97
C GLU A 78 -3.03 -5.99 7.34
N ASP A 79 -3.72 -5.10 8.05
CA ASP A 79 -4.08 -3.77 7.55
C ASP A 79 -2.85 -2.85 7.51
N TRP A 80 -1.96 -2.96 8.50
CA TRP A 80 -0.70 -2.21 8.53
C TRP A 80 0.25 -2.68 7.42
N ARG A 81 0.37 -4.00 7.24
CA ARG A 81 1.17 -4.60 6.16
C ARG A 81 0.60 -4.29 4.78
N GLY A 82 -0.71 -4.37 4.65
CA GLY A 82 -1.45 -4.07 3.43
C GLY A 82 -1.29 -2.62 3.03
N LEU A 83 -1.38 -1.69 3.99
CA LEU A 83 -1.06 -0.28 3.75
C LEU A 83 0.40 -0.11 3.27
N GLY A 84 1.36 -0.81 3.87
CA GLY A 84 2.75 -0.80 3.42
C GLY A 84 2.89 -1.19 1.94
N ALA A 85 2.22 -2.27 1.55
CA ALA A 85 2.21 -2.74 0.17
C ALA A 85 1.49 -1.75 -0.77
N GLU A 86 0.31 -1.27 -0.38
CA GLU A 86 -0.49 -0.30 -1.14
C GLU A 86 0.29 0.98 -1.43
N LEU A 87 0.94 1.56 -0.41
CA LEU A 87 1.72 2.79 -0.55
C LEU A 87 3.05 2.57 -1.27
N SER A 88 3.46 1.32 -1.48
CA SER A 88 4.61 0.98 -2.34
C SER A 88 4.27 0.99 -3.83
N SER A 89 2.97 1.00 -4.16
CA SER A 89 2.49 1.07 -5.53
C SER A 89 2.72 2.45 -6.15
N LYS A 90 2.45 2.57 -7.46
CA LYS A 90 2.69 3.82 -8.21
C LYS A 90 1.73 4.96 -7.88
N GLU A 91 0.66 4.68 -7.14
CA GLU A 91 -0.43 5.63 -6.93
C GLU A 91 -0.02 6.83 -6.06
N TYR A 92 0.89 6.61 -5.10
CA TYR A 92 1.28 7.61 -4.12
C TYR A 92 2.76 7.97 -4.23
N GLY A 93 3.07 9.26 -4.26
CA GLY A 93 4.44 9.74 -4.23
C GLY A 93 5.06 9.60 -2.83
N ILE A 94 6.27 9.04 -2.74
CA ILE A 94 6.98 8.83 -1.47
C ILE A 94 7.11 10.11 -0.62
N SER A 95 7.27 11.27 -1.26
CA SER A 95 7.37 12.56 -0.57
C SER A 95 6.05 12.99 0.08
N LYS A 96 4.90 12.61 -0.47
CA LYS A 96 3.59 12.83 0.17
C LYS A 96 3.42 11.90 1.36
N ILE A 97 3.81 10.64 1.22
CA ILE A 97 3.78 9.65 2.30
C ILE A 97 4.64 10.11 3.49
N ALA A 98 5.87 10.56 3.22
CA ALA A 98 6.77 11.10 4.24
C ALA A 98 6.16 12.30 4.98
N LYS A 99 5.50 13.23 4.27
CA LYS A 99 4.81 14.38 4.88
C LYS A 99 3.68 13.96 5.82
N VAL A 100 2.84 13.01 5.40
CA VAL A 100 1.74 12.52 6.24
C VAL A 100 2.28 11.80 7.47
N LEU A 101 3.29 10.94 7.32
CA LEU A 101 3.98 10.29 8.43
C LEU A 101 4.55 11.31 9.42
N LYS A 102 5.26 12.33 8.93
CA LYS A 102 5.84 13.38 9.77
C LYS A 102 4.78 14.12 10.58
N ALA A 103 3.63 14.40 9.98
CA ALA A 103 2.55 15.12 10.62
C ALA A 103 1.76 14.28 11.64
N ASN A 104 1.71 12.96 11.48
CA ASN A 104 0.75 12.11 12.17
C ASN A 104 1.33 10.91 12.91
N ALA A 105 2.59 10.52 12.70
CA ALA A 105 3.15 9.26 13.25
C ALA A 105 3.01 9.13 14.77
N GLN A 106 3.12 10.23 15.52
CA GLN A 106 2.91 10.20 16.99
C GLN A 106 1.49 9.79 17.42
N LYS A 107 0.51 9.78 16.52
CA LYS A 107 -0.88 9.36 16.79
C LYS A 107 -1.09 7.86 16.61
N TRP A 108 -0.16 7.17 15.96
CA TRP A 108 -0.28 5.76 15.61
C TRP A 108 0.59 4.91 16.53
N SER A 109 0.23 3.64 16.72
CA SER A 109 1.02 2.76 17.56
C SER A 109 2.39 2.47 16.92
N GLY A 110 3.43 2.36 17.75
CA GLY A 110 4.77 2.02 17.27
C GLY A 110 4.82 0.64 16.60
N GLU A 111 3.99 -0.30 17.05
CA GLU A 111 3.84 -1.62 16.43
C GLU A 111 3.27 -1.50 15.01
N ALA A 112 2.21 -0.72 14.82
CA ALA A 112 1.59 -0.52 13.51
C ALA A 112 2.56 0.12 12.52
N LEU A 113 3.30 1.15 12.96
CA LEU A 113 4.35 1.77 12.18
C LEU A 113 5.47 0.78 11.81
N SER A 114 5.90 -0.05 12.77
CA SER A 114 6.95 -1.06 12.56
C SER A 114 6.52 -2.15 11.56
N GLU A 115 5.30 -2.68 11.69
CA GLU A 115 4.76 -3.66 10.74
C GLU A 115 4.55 -3.06 9.34
N PHE A 116 4.05 -1.83 9.25
CA PHE A 116 3.98 -1.08 8.00
C PHE A 116 5.35 -0.99 7.32
N LYS A 117 6.40 -0.60 8.05
CA LYS A 117 7.76 -0.42 7.50
C LYS A 117 8.31 -1.72 6.90
N LYS A 118 7.98 -2.89 7.47
CA LYS A 118 8.43 -4.21 6.95
C LYS A 118 7.88 -4.50 5.55
N SER A 119 6.68 -4.00 5.24
CA SER A 119 6.01 -4.19 3.95
C SER A 119 6.14 -3.00 3.01
N PHE A 120 6.58 -1.83 3.50
CA PHE A 120 6.77 -0.64 2.68
C PHE A 120 8.09 -0.72 1.87
N ARG A 121 7.95 -0.91 0.57
CA ARG A 121 9.02 -1.04 -0.43
C ARG A 121 8.79 -0.05 -1.57
N PRO A 122 8.93 1.27 -1.33
CA PRO A 122 8.70 2.27 -2.37
C PRO A 122 9.71 2.07 -3.50
N ILE A 123 9.21 1.99 -4.72
CA ILE A 123 10.02 1.83 -5.93
C ILE A 123 10.31 3.21 -6.50
N ASP A 124 11.55 3.43 -6.91
CA ASP A 124 11.91 4.58 -7.72
C ASP A 124 11.35 4.39 -9.14
N ASN A 125 10.16 4.93 -9.37
CA ASN A 125 9.41 4.81 -10.63
C ASN A 125 9.31 6.16 -11.37
N ARG A 126 10.24 7.08 -11.09
CA ARG A 126 10.22 8.44 -11.64
C ARG A 126 10.24 8.41 -13.17
N ASN A 127 9.32 9.14 -13.79
CA ASN A 127 9.34 9.36 -15.23
C ASN A 127 10.38 10.43 -15.56
N ILE A 128 11.59 10.00 -15.90
CA ILE A 128 12.72 10.88 -16.22
C ILE A 128 12.80 11.25 -17.71
N ILE A 129 11.90 10.72 -18.55
CA ILE A 129 11.91 10.96 -19.99
C ILE A 129 11.59 12.44 -20.25
N GLY A 130 12.50 13.15 -20.91
CA GLY A 130 12.36 14.57 -21.24
C GLY A 130 12.84 15.54 -20.15
N MET A 131 13.29 15.04 -19.01
CA MET A 131 13.91 15.86 -17.95
C MET A 131 15.35 16.20 -18.29
N LYS A 132 15.81 17.38 -17.88
CA LYS A 132 17.24 17.73 -17.87
C LYS A 132 17.96 17.01 -16.74
N MET A 133 19.29 16.86 -16.86
CA MET A 133 20.09 16.11 -15.87
C MET A 133 19.97 16.68 -14.45
N ASP A 134 19.94 18.00 -14.29
CA ASP A 134 19.75 18.67 -13.00
C ASP A 134 18.39 18.38 -12.38
N GLU A 135 17.34 18.29 -13.20
CA GLU A 135 16.00 17.91 -12.76
C GLU A 135 15.94 16.42 -12.33
N VAL A 136 16.63 15.54 -13.07
CA VAL A 136 16.74 14.11 -12.73
C VAL A 136 17.46 13.93 -11.39
N GLU A 137 18.58 14.64 -11.19
CA GLU A 137 19.32 14.63 -9.93
C GLU A 137 18.48 15.14 -8.77
N LYS A 138 17.81 16.28 -8.94
CA LYS A 138 16.95 16.87 -7.92
C LYS A 138 15.86 15.88 -7.51
N SER A 139 15.16 15.31 -8.49
CA SER A 139 14.08 14.35 -8.23
C SER A 139 14.61 13.07 -7.55
N TYR A 140 15.83 12.64 -7.84
CA TYR A 140 16.44 11.48 -7.20
C TYR A 140 16.75 11.76 -5.73
N ARG A 141 17.32 12.95 -5.45
CA ARG A 141 17.58 13.38 -4.08
C ARG A 141 16.29 13.46 -3.28
N GLU A 142 15.22 14.03 -3.84
CA GLU A 142 13.91 14.08 -3.18
C GLU A 142 13.39 12.68 -2.81
N PHE A 143 13.54 11.68 -3.68
CA PHE A 143 13.19 10.30 -3.37
C PHE A 143 14.02 9.72 -2.23
N VAL A 144 15.36 9.84 -2.32
CA VAL A 144 16.30 9.32 -1.32
C VAL A 144 16.07 9.98 0.04
N ASP A 145 15.88 11.29 0.07
CA ASP A 145 15.66 12.06 1.29
C ASP A 145 14.31 11.72 1.93
N SER A 146 13.25 11.56 1.13
CA SER A 146 11.94 11.11 1.62
C SER A 146 12.02 9.72 2.24
N LYS A 147 12.78 8.80 1.62
CA LYS A 147 13.00 7.45 2.17
C LYS A 147 13.73 7.50 3.51
N LYS A 148 14.81 8.27 3.60
CA LYS A 148 15.55 8.49 4.85
C LYS A 148 14.67 9.13 5.93
N GLU A 149 13.82 10.09 5.57
CA GLU A 149 12.90 10.72 6.50
C GLU A 149 11.91 9.70 7.08
N ILE A 150 11.31 8.85 6.24
CA ILE A 150 10.44 7.76 6.68
C ILE A 150 11.19 6.80 7.62
N ASP A 151 12.40 6.39 7.25
CA ASP A 151 13.23 5.50 8.06
C ASP A 151 13.58 6.09 9.43
N ASN A 152 13.70 7.42 9.53
CA ASN A 152 13.97 8.13 10.79
C ASN A 152 12.70 8.33 11.64
N ILE A 153 11.55 8.51 11.00
CA ILE A 153 10.25 8.62 11.70
C ILE A 153 9.89 7.28 12.35
N ILE A 154 10.08 6.18 11.60
CA ILE A 154 9.75 4.84 12.06
C ILE A 154 11.05 4.14 12.47
N LYS A 155 11.38 4.19 13.76
CA LYS A 155 12.62 3.59 14.30
C LYS A 155 12.62 2.07 14.24
#